data_AF-A0A127EHB9-F1
#
_entry.id   AF-A0A127EHB9-F1
#
_cell.length_a   1.000
_cell.length_b   1.000
_cell.length_c   1.000
_cell.angle_alpha   90.00
_cell.angle_beta   90.00
_cell.angle_gamma   90.00
#
_symmetry.space_group_name_H-M   'P 1'
#
loop_
_entity.id
_entity.type
_entity.pdbx_description
1 polymer ?
#
loop_
_entity_poly.entity_id
_entity_poly.type
_entity_poly.pdbx_seq_one_letter_code
_entity_poly.pdbx_strand_id
1 'polypeptide(L)'
;MKKIIISITTIVIIWAILMSTDYYMIKTNENPIFSVEIAAYKDGGSKEYCGLGYKIIKYVKMNSENDDISTEVRLGPLFMKYSP
;
A
#
# COMPACT_ATOMS: atom_id res chain seq x y z
N MET A 1 32.46 6.51 -9.24
CA MET A 1 31.83 6.55 -7.89
C MET A 1 30.72 7.60 -7.79
N LYS A 2 30.99 8.91 -7.91
CA LYS A 2 29.94 9.96 -7.85
C LYS A 2 28.75 9.74 -8.79
N LYS A 3 29.00 9.38 -10.06
CA LYS A 3 27.94 9.11 -11.06
C LYS A 3 27.04 7.91 -10.68
N ILE A 4 27.63 6.88 -10.07
CA ILE A 4 26.91 5.68 -9.61
C ILE A 4 26.02 6.04 -8.42
N ILE A 5 26.56 6.81 -7.47
CA ILE A 5 25.79 7.28 -6.31
C ILE A 5 24.59 8.11 -6.76
N ILE A 6 24.79 9.07 -7.66
CA ILE A 6 23.69 9.90 -8.21
C ILE A 6 22.65 9.00 -8.87
N SER A 7 23.06 8.05 -9.70
CA SER A 7 22.13 7.11 -10.36
C SER A 7 21.31 6.30 -9.37
N ILE A 8 21.93 5.76 -8.31
CA ILE A 8 21.24 4.98 -7.28
C ILE A 8 20.26 5.87 -6.52
N THR A 9 20.69 7.06 -6.11
CA THR A 9 19.82 8.02 -5.40
C THR A 9 18.60 8.39 -6.24
N THR A 10 18.77 8.65 -7.55
CA THR A 10 17.65 8.95 -8.44
C THR A 10 16.65 7.78 -8.51
N ILE A 11 17.12 6.54 -8.60
CA ILE A 11 16.25 5.34 -8.62
C ILE A 11 15.45 5.24 -7.31
N VAL A 12 16.09 5.45 -6.17
CA VAL A 12 15.44 5.39 -4.85
C VAL A 12 14.38 6.48 -4.70
N ILE A 13 14.63 7.69 -5.21
CA ILE A 13 13.65 8.78 -5.18
C ILE A 13 12.42 8.44 -6.04
N ILE A 14 12.64 7.98 -7.28
CA ILE A 14 11.54 7.55 -8.16
C ILE A 14 10.73 6.46 -7.47
N TRP A 15 11.40 5.45 -6.93
CA TRP A 15 10.77 4.35 -6.20
C TRP A 15 9.90 4.83 -5.03
N ALA A 16 10.39 5.77 -4.23
CA ALA A 16 9.64 6.36 -3.11
C ALA A 16 8.41 7.15 -3.59
N ILE A 17 8.48 7.84 -4.73
CA ILE A 17 7.33 8.53 -5.32
C ILE A 17 6.25 7.53 -5.73
N LEU A 18 6.61 6.45 -6.45
CA LEU A 18 5.65 5.42 -6.87
C LEU A 18 4.91 4.83 -5.66
N MET A 19 5.67 4.46 -4.63
CA MET A 19 5.14 3.91 -3.39
C MET A 19 4.21 4.89 -2.66
N SER A 20 4.58 6.17 -2.62
CA SER A 20 3.79 7.21 -1.94
C SER A 20 2.49 7.52 -2.70
N THR A 21 2.53 7.56 -4.02
CA THR A 21 1.34 7.75 -4.87
C THR A 21 0.31 6.66 -4.63
N ASP A 22 0.72 5.39 -4.69
CA ASP A 22 -0.21 4.28 -4.44
C ASP A 22 -0.77 4.29 -3.02
N TYR A 23 0.06 4.57 -2.02
CA TYR A 23 -0.40 4.67 -0.63
C TYR A 23 -1.48 5.73 -0.46
N TYR A 24 -1.27 6.91 -1.08
CA TYR A 24 -2.25 7.99 -1.02
C TYR A 24 -3.57 7.60 -1.71
N MET A 25 -3.50 7.04 -2.92
CA MET A 25 -4.68 6.62 -3.68
C MET A 25 -5.49 5.55 -2.92
N ILE A 26 -4.82 4.53 -2.39
CA ILE A 26 -5.49 3.48 -1.61
C ILE A 26 -6.14 4.07 -0.35
N LYS A 27 -5.48 5.03 0.30
CA LYS A 27 -6.01 5.74 1.47
C LYS A 27 -7.24 6.59 1.13
N THR A 28 -7.31 7.16 -0.07
CA THR A 28 -8.48 7.90 -0.57
C THR A 28 -9.52 7.01 -1.27
N ASN A 29 -9.40 5.69 -1.15
CA ASN A 29 -10.28 4.69 -1.78
C ASN A 29 -10.26 4.67 -3.31
N GLU A 30 -9.19 5.18 -3.92
CA GLU A 30 -8.93 5.10 -5.35
C GLU A 30 -8.09 3.87 -5.70
N ASN A 31 -8.12 3.47 -6.97
CA ASN A 31 -7.31 2.35 -7.46
C ASN A 31 -5.85 2.80 -7.60
N PRO A 32 -4.87 2.06 -7.05
CA PRO A 32 -3.46 2.39 -7.24
C PRO A 32 -3.03 2.29 -8.71
N ILE A 33 -1.95 3.00 -9.07
CA ILE A 33 -1.44 3.05 -10.45
C ILE A 33 -0.27 2.07 -10.62
N PHE A 34 0.60 1.95 -9.61
CA PHE A 34 1.87 1.23 -9.70
C PHE A 34 1.89 -0.10 -8.94
N SER A 35 0.82 -0.41 -8.23
CA SER A 35 0.61 -1.67 -7.53
C SER A 35 -0.65 -2.36 -8.01
N VAL A 36 -0.65 -3.67 -7.92
CA VAL A 36 -1.76 -4.53 -8.34
C VAL A 36 -2.42 -5.15 -7.11
N GLU A 37 -3.74 -5.23 -7.12
CA GLU A 37 -4.48 -5.99 -6.11
C GLU A 37 -4.11 -7.48 -6.26
N ILE A 38 -3.61 -8.09 -5.18
CA ILE A 38 -3.20 -9.50 -5.16
C ILE A 38 -4.13 -10.37 -4.29
N ALA A 39 -4.88 -9.76 -3.37
CA ALA A 39 -5.88 -10.46 -2.58
C ALA A 39 -6.97 -9.51 -2.09
N ALA A 40 -8.18 -10.05 -1.97
CA ALA A 40 -9.31 -9.43 -1.28
C ALA A 40 -9.81 -10.40 -0.20
N TYR A 41 -10.07 -9.87 0.99
CA TYR A 41 -10.46 -10.66 2.15
C TYR A 41 -11.97 -10.57 2.40
N LYS A 42 -12.53 -11.62 3.00
CA LYS A 42 -13.96 -11.74 3.32
C LYS A 42 -14.28 -11.19 4.72
N ASP A 43 -13.58 -10.15 5.13
CA ASP A 43 -13.65 -9.52 6.46
C ASP A 43 -14.41 -8.19 6.47
N GLY A 44 -15.13 -7.89 5.38
CA GLY A 44 -15.78 -6.59 5.17
C GLY A 44 -15.13 -5.73 4.09
N GLY A 45 -14.06 -6.21 3.46
CA GLY A 45 -13.51 -5.62 2.24
C GLY A 45 -12.05 -5.20 2.32
N SER A 46 -11.27 -5.80 3.23
CA SER A 46 -9.83 -5.58 3.25
C SER A 46 -9.17 -6.11 1.98
N LYS A 47 -8.09 -5.46 1.56
CA LYS A 47 -7.38 -5.76 0.32
C LYS A 47 -5.87 -5.67 0.50
N GLU A 48 -5.14 -6.52 -0.22
CA GLU A 48 -3.69 -6.49 -0.35
C GLU A 48 -3.30 -6.02 -1.76
N TYR A 49 -2.35 -5.08 -1.82
CA TYR A 49 -1.77 -4.55 -3.05
C TYR A 49 -0.27 -4.76 -3.06
N CYS A 50 0.26 -5.22 -4.20
CA CYS A 50 1.68 -5.48 -4.40
C CYS A 50 2.26 -4.49 -5.42
N GLY A 51 3.22 -3.68 -4.99
CA GLY A 51 4.01 -2.82 -5.86
C GLY A 51 5.42 -3.37 -6.06
N LEU A 52 6.28 -2.58 -6.71
CA LEU A 52 7.68 -2.94 -6.89
C LEU A 52 8.41 -2.92 -5.54
N GLY A 53 8.60 -4.06 -4.87
CA GLY A 53 9.37 -4.14 -3.62
C GLY A 53 8.67 -3.61 -2.36
N TYR A 54 7.41 -3.21 -2.45
CA TYR A 54 6.56 -2.83 -1.31
C TYR A 54 5.19 -3.52 -1.40
N LYS A 55 4.52 -3.61 -0.25
CA LYS A 55 3.15 -4.09 -0.14
C LYS A 55 2.32 -3.07 0.65
N ILE A 56 1.08 -2.85 0.21
CA ILE A 56 0.09 -2.03 0.92
C ILE A 56 -1.09 -2.91 1.30
N ILE A 57 -1.52 -2.85 2.55
CA ILE A 57 -2.69 -3.57 3.04
C ILE A 57 -3.69 -2.56 3.54
N LYS A 58 -4.88 -2.58 2.95
CA LYS A 58 -6.03 -1.80 3.39
C LYS A 58 -6.90 -2.70 4.25
N TYR A 59 -7.01 -2.37 5.53
CA TYR A 59 -7.87 -3.03 6.50
C TYR A 59 -9.19 -2.30 6.60
N VAL A 60 -10.29 -3.04 6.57
CA VAL A 60 -11.65 -2.55 6.79
C VAL A 60 -12.16 -3.19 8.07
N LYS A 61 -12.55 -2.37 9.05
CA LYS A 61 -13.15 -2.81 10.31
C LYS A 61 -14.50 -2.13 10.51
N MET A 62 -15.53 -2.93 10.67
CA MET A 62 -16.88 -2.45 11.01
C MET A 62 -16.99 -2.30 12.53
N ASN A 63 -17.31 -1.09 12.99
CA ASN A 63 -17.61 -0.85 14.40
C ASN A 63 -19.08 -1.20 14.67
N SER A 64 -19.31 -2.30 15.37
CA SER A 64 -20.64 -2.83 15.65
C SER A 64 -21.52 -1.91 16.52
N GLU A 65 -20.94 -0.89 17.15
CA GLU A 65 -21.64 -0.01 18.09
C GLU A 65 -22.29 1.20 17.42
N ASN A 66 -21.68 1.73 16.35
CA ASN A 66 -22.14 2.95 15.66
C ASN A 66 -22.32 2.78 14.13
N ASP A 67 -22.20 1.56 13.61
CA ASP A 67 -22.24 1.23 12.16
C ASP A 67 -21.18 1.97 11.31
N ASP A 68 -20.12 2.46 11.96
CA ASP A 68 -19.03 3.19 11.32
C ASP A 68 -18.00 2.22 10.71
N ILE A 69 -17.61 2.49 9.47
CA ILE A 69 -16.56 1.75 8.77
C ILE A 69 -15.22 2.47 8.99
N SER A 70 -14.35 1.87 9.78
CA SER A 70 -12.97 2.35 9.93
C SER A 70 -12.05 1.67 8.92
N THR A 71 -11.21 2.47 8.26
CA THR A 71 -10.22 1.98 7.29
C THR A 71 -8.81 2.32 7.78
N GLU A 72 -7.97 1.31 7.94
CA GLU A 72 -6.54 1.48 8.22
C GLU A 72 -5.72 1.08 6.98
N VAL A 73 -4.77 1.89 6.54
CA VAL A 73 -3.86 1.52 5.44
C VAL A 73 -2.46 1.36 6.01
N ARG A 74 -1.84 0.20 5.77
CA ARG A 74 -0.47 -0.10 6.19
C ARG A 74 0.42 -0.32 4.98
N LEU A 75 1.54 0.40 4.95
CA LEU A 75 2.61 0.23 3.99
C LEU A 75 3.74 -0.59 4.63
N GLY A 76 4.31 -1.54 3.89
CA GLY A 76 5.39 -2.36 4.40
C GLY A 76 6.19 -3.06 3.30
N PRO A 77 7.16 -3.92 3.69
CA PRO A 77 7.94 -4.69 2.74
C PRO A 77 7.06 -5.73 2.02
N LEU A 78 7.54 -6.24 0.88
CA LEU A 78 6.84 -7.23 0.06
C LEU A 78 6.38 -8.49 0.85
N PHE A 79 7.12 -8.86 1.89
CA PHE A 79 6.87 -10.05 2.71
C PHE A 79 5.90 -9.80 3.88
N MET A 80 5.36 -8.58 4.01
CA MET A 80 4.33 -8.28 5.00
C MET A 80 3.11 -9.17 4.75
N LYS A 81 2.57 -9.76 5.82
CA LYS A 81 1.38 -10.60 5.79
C LYS A 81 0.19 -9.84 6.34
N TYR A 82 -0.98 -10.03 5.74
CA TYR A 82 -2.23 -9.63 6.36
C TYR A 82 -2.39 -10.30 7.73
N SER A 83 -2.73 -9.49 8.73
CA SER A 83 -3.10 -9.92 10.07
C SER A 83 -4.34 -9.14 10.49
N PRO A 84 -5.53 -9.79 10.53
CA PRO A 84 -6.79 -9.14 10.90
C PRO A 84 -6.75 -8.57 12.33
#